data_AF-A0A961QJW8-F1
#
_entry.id   AF-A0A961QJW8-F1
#
_cell.length_a   1.000
_cell.length_b   1.000
_cell.length_c   1.000
_cell.angle_alpha   90.00
_cell.angle_beta   90.00
_cell.angle_gamma   90.00
#
_symmetry.space_group_name_H-M   'P 1'
#
loop_
_entity.id
_entity.type
_entity.pdbx_description
1 polymer ?
#
loop_
_entity_poly.entity_id
_entity_poly.type
_entity_poly.pdbx_seq_one_letter_code
_entity_poly.pdbx_strand_id
1 'polypeptide(L)'
;MDWLKIIHILCVMGWMTSIFAVPRALIFWKREYQRLGEFGPLGDLTIRLYRFSAGLGVIAALIGLWLGWQVWSFAPWVHVKITLVTLLAVHYVWTGVMVVRAKRGEFRESDLFLRIFNEVSVIGVIAILWVVVVKPF
;
A
#
# COMPACT_ATOMS: atom_id res chain seq x y z
N MET A 1 17.27 16.71 11.25
CA MET A 1 16.41 15.51 11.19
C MET A 1 15.15 15.72 10.34
N ASP A 2 14.76 16.96 10.08
CA ASP A 2 13.49 17.21 9.38
C ASP A 2 13.51 16.79 7.91
N TRP A 3 14.67 16.80 7.26
CA TRP A 3 14.83 16.23 5.92
C TRP A 3 14.50 14.73 5.85
N LEU A 4 14.87 13.94 6.87
CA LEU A 4 14.50 12.51 6.95
C LEU A 4 12.99 12.34 7.11
N LYS A 5 12.33 13.22 7.88
CA LYS A 5 10.87 13.22 8.00
C LYS A 5 10.22 13.55 6.66
N ILE A 6 10.74 14.53 5.92
CA ILE A 6 10.26 14.90 4.59
C ILE A 6 10.37 13.72 3.63
N ILE A 7 11.54 13.07 3.56
CA ILE A 7 11.74 11.88 2.70
C ILE A 7 10.83 10.73 3.14
N HIS A 8 10.71 10.46 4.44
CA HIS A 8 9.80 9.44 4.96
C HIS A 8 8.36 9.70 4.51
N ILE A 9 7.86 10.93 4.69
CA ILE A 9 6.49 11.30 4.30
C ILE A 9 6.31 11.17 2.79
N LEU A 10 7.27 11.61 1.98
CA LEU A 10 7.24 11.43 0.52
C LEU A 10 7.12 9.95 0.15
N CYS A 11 7.95 9.09 0.75
CA CYS A 11 7.92 7.66 0.50
C CYS A 11 6.60 7.02 0.97
N VAL A 12 6.05 7.44 2.11
CA VAL A 12 4.73 6.99 2.59
C VAL A 12 3.64 7.38 1.60
N MET A 13 3.60 8.64 1.17
CA MET A 13 2.61 9.12 0.19
C MET A 13 2.71 8.33 -1.12
N GLY A 14 3.93 8.10 -1.61
CA GLY A 14 4.17 7.28 -2.79
C GLY A 14 3.77 5.81 -2.61
N TRP A 15 3.93 5.26 -1.42
CA TRP A 15 3.45 3.91 -1.09
C TRP A 15 1.91 3.85 -1.07
N MET A 16 1.25 4.87 -0.53
CA MET A 16 -0.22 4.95 -0.49
C MET A 16 -0.85 4.95 -1.89
N THR A 17 -0.16 5.48 -2.90
CA THR A 17 -0.69 5.50 -4.28
C THR A 17 -1.10 4.12 -4.77
N SER A 18 -0.26 3.10 -4.58
CA SER A 18 -0.58 1.74 -5.04
C SER A 18 -1.54 1.03 -4.12
N ILE A 19 -1.48 1.26 -2.80
CA ILE A 19 -2.42 0.68 -1.84
C ILE A 19 -3.87 1.01 -2.25
N PHE A 20 -4.14 2.26 -2.62
CA PHE A 20 -5.48 2.71 -2.99
C PHE A 20 -5.82 2.51 -4.48
N ALA A 21 -4.84 2.62 -5.38
CA ALA A 21 -5.12 2.56 -6.81
C ALA A 21 -5.18 1.12 -7.35
N VAL A 22 -4.29 0.22 -6.91
CA VAL A 22 -4.11 -1.09 -7.56
C VAL A 22 -5.31 -2.02 -7.40
N PRO A 23 -5.96 -2.14 -6.23
CA PRO A 23 -7.15 -2.99 -6.11
C PRO A 23 -8.26 -2.59 -7.09
N ARG A 24 -8.46 -1.28 -7.30
CA ARG A 24 -9.42 -0.77 -8.30
C ARG A 24 -8.91 -0.94 -9.73
N ALA A 25 -7.62 -0.73 -9.97
CA ALA A 25 -7.00 -0.94 -11.28
C ALA A 25 -7.14 -2.41 -11.75
N LEU A 26 -7.10 -3.38 -10.84
CA LEU A 26 -7.35 -4.79 -11.15
C LEU A 26 -8.75 -5.05 -11.74
N ILE A 27 -9.77 -4.31 -11.29
CA ILE A 27 -11.13 -4.39 -11.85
C ILE A 27 -11.11 -3.93 -13.32
N PHE A 28 -10.48 -2.79 -13.58
CA PHE A 28 -10.40 -2.24 -14.93
C PHE A 28 -9.51 -3.10 -15.84
N TRP A 29 -8.41 -3.65 -15.31
CA TRP A 29 -7.52 -4.54 -16.04
C TRP A 29 -8.23 -5.85 -16.41
N LYS A 30 -9.04 -6.42 -15.51
CA LYS A 30 -9.90 -7.56 -15.84
C LYS A 30 -10.81 -7.27 -17.04
N ARG A 31 -11.46 -6.11 -17.07
CA ARG A 31 -12.35 -5.70 -18.18
C ARG A 31 -11.57 -5.48 -19.48
N GLU A 32 -10.38 -4.88 -19.40
CA GLU A 32 -9.50 -4.72 -20.55
C GLU A 32 -9.06 -6.08 -21.11
N TYR A 33 -8.63 -7.00 -20.24
CA TYR A 33 -8.21 -8.34 -20.62
C TYR A 33 -9.35 -9.13 -21.27
N GLN A 34 -10.58 -9.04 -20.74
CA GLN A 34 -11.76 -9.66 -21.35
C GLN A 34 -12.09 -9.09 -22.74
N ARG A 35 -11.80 -7.80 -22.98
CA ARG A 35 -12.03 -7.14 -24.27
C ARG A 35 -10.95 -7.46 -25.30
N LEU A 36 -9.68 -7.44 -24.89
CA LEU A 36 -8.53 -7.61 -25.78
C LEU A 36 -8.16 -9.09 -25.98
N GLY A 37 -8.48 -9.96 -25.01
CA GLY A 37 -8.03 -11.35 -24.98
C GLY A 37 -6.54 -11.52 -24.62
N GLU A 38 -5.83 -10.42 -24.36
CA GLU A 38 -4.39 -10.42 -24.08
C GLU A 38 -3.99 -9.36 -23.04
N PHE A 39 -2.71 -9.37 -22.68
CA PHE A 39 -2.14 -8.42 -21.74
C PHE A 39 -2.09 -7.01 -22.36
N GLY A 40 -2.89 -6.09 -21.83
CA GLY A 40 -3.00 -4.72 -22.33
C GLY A 40 -2.21 -3.66 -21.55
N PRO A 41 -2.29 -2.38 -22.01
CA PRO A 41 -1.59 -1.25 -21.40
C PRO A 41 -1.95 -1.00 -19.93
N LEU A 42 -3.19 -1.30 -19.52
CA LEU A 42 -3.62 -1.10 -18.14
C LEU A 42 -2.95 -2.10 -17.19
N GLY A 43 -2.70 -3.32 -17.67
CA GLY A 43 -1.91 -4.30 -16.96
C GLY A 43 -0.48 -3.84 -16.74
N ASP A 44 0.16 -3.30 -17.79
CA ASP A 44 1.53 -2.75 -17.69
C ASP A 44 1.60 -1.61 -16.66
N LEU A 45 0.67 -0.64 -16.75
CA LEU A 45 0.58 0.47 -15.82
C LEU A 45 0.38 -0.02 -14.38
N THR A 46 -0.52 -0.98 -14.16
CA THR A 46 -0.83 -1.50 -12.82
C THR A 46 0.39 -2.17 -12.19
N ILE A 47 1.15 -2.96 -12.96
CA ILE A 47 2.37 -3.62 -12.48
C ILE A 47 3.47 -2.58 -12.18
N ARG A 48 3.68 -1.60 -13.06
CA ARG A 48 4.69 -0.55 -12.86
C ARG A 48 4.37 0.27 -11.62
N LEU A 49 3.10 0.65 -11.45
CA LEU A 49 2.63 1.38 -10.27
C LEU A 49 2.86 0.58 -8.99
N TYR A 50 2.49 -0.72 -8.99
CA TYR A 50 2.74 -1.61 -7.86
C TYR A 50 4.23 -1.69 -7.53
N ARG A 51 5.11 -1.94 -8.50
CA ARG A 51 6.55 -2.08 -8.26
C ARG A 51 7.20 -0.78 -7.78
N PHE A 52 6.85 0.35 -8.40
CA PHE A 52 7.35 1.67 -8.00
C PHE A 52 6.97 1.98 -6.55
N SER A 53 5.71 1.77 -6.22
CA SER A 53 5.17 2.04 -4.90
C SER A 53 5.72 1.09 -3.83
N ALA A 54 6.00 -0.18 -4.16
CA ALA A 54 6.65 -1.13 -3.27
C ALA A 54 8.06 -0.68 -2.86
N GLY A 55 8.84 -0.15 -3.81
CA GLY A 55 10.16 0.43 -3.53
C GLY A 55 10.09 1.59 -2.54
N LEU A 56 9.12 2.50 -2.72
CA LEU A 56 8.88 3.59 -1.79
C LEU A 56 8.41 3.10 -0.42
N GLY A 57 7.58 2.05 -0.36
CA GLY A 57 7.15 1.42 0.88
C GLY A 57 8.31 0.85 1.70
N VAL A 58 9.27 0.19 1.05
CA VAL A 58 10.48 -0.32 1.72
C VAL A 58 11.32 0.82 2.29
N ILE A 59 11.56 1.88 1.50
CA ILE A 59 12.32 3.05 1.96
C ILE A 59 11.58 3.73 3.13
N ALA A 60 10.26 3.88 3.04
CA ALA A 60 9.44 4.43 4.11
C ALA A 60 9.56 3.62 5.40
N ALA A 61 9.53 2.28 5.33
CA ALA A 61 9.67 1.42 6.49
C ALA A 61 11.05 1.55 7.16
N LEU A 62 12.13 1.53 6.38
CA LEU A 62 13.49 1.68 6.90
C LEU A 62 13.70 3.02 7.61
N ILE A 63 13.27 4.12 6.97
CA ILE A 63 13.38 5.46 7.58
C ILE A 63 12.43 5.58 8.78
N GLY A 64 11.24 4.98 8.72
CA GLY A 64 10.27 4.99 9.81
C GLY A 64 10.79 4.30 11.06
N LEU A 65 11.46 3.16 10.91
CA LEU A 65 12.11 2.44 12.02
C LEU A 65 13.29 3.25 12.60
N TRP A 66 14.09 3.89 11.74
CA TRP A 66 15.17 4.78 12.18
C TRP A 66 14.65 5.96 13.01
N LEU A 67 13.56 6.60 12.56
CA LEU A 67 12.91 7.68 13.32
C LEU A 67 12.30 7.17 14.64
N GLY A 68 11.74 5.96 14.65
CA GLY A 68 11.27 5.29 15.87
C GLY A 68 12.35 5.13 16.92
N TRP A 69 13.55 4.72 16.50
CA TRP A 69 14.72 4.56 17.38
C TRP A 69 15.29 5.90 17.85
N GLN A 70 15.61 6.80 16.91
CA GLN A 70 16.39 8.01 17.21
C GLN A 70 15.56 9.18 17.75
N VAL A 71 14.27 9.25 17.42
CA VAL A 71 13.43 10.43 17.72
C VAL A 71 12.37 10.13 18.77
N TRP A 72 11.74 8.95 18.70
CA TRP A 72 10.60 8.61 19.55
C TRP A 72 10.93 7.60 20.64
N SER A 73 12.16 7.09 20.69
CA SER A 73 12.64 6.10 21.67
C SER A 73 11.68 4.92 21.85
N PHE A 74 10.99 4.52 20.78
CA PHE A 74 9.92 3.51 20.82
C PHE A 74 8.87 3.75 21.94
N ALA A 75 8.41 4.99 22.09
CA ALA A 75 7.24 5.29 22.92
C ALA A 75 6.06 4.35 22.60
N PRO A 76 5.18 4.03 23.56
CA PRO A 76 4.13 3.01 23.39
C PRO A 76 3.28 3.18 22.11
N TRP A 77 2.98 4.42 21.71
CA TRP A 77 2.25 4.73 20.47
C TRP A 77 2.99 4.32 19.19
N VAL A 78 4.32 4.28 19.21
CA VAL A 78 5.15 3.84 18.09
C VAL A 78 4.96 2.35 17.85
N HIS A 79 4.83 1.53 18.90
CA HIS A 79 4.56 0.09 18.76
C HIS A 79 3.19 -0.16 18.12
N VAL A 80 2.16 0.59 18.52
CA VAL A 80 0.83 0.51 17.91
C VAL A 80 0.89 0.95 16.45
N LYS A 81 1.57 2.05 16.13
CA LYS A 81 1.78 2.50 14.75
C LYS A 81 2.47 1.43 13.92
N ILE A 82 3.57 0.85 14.40
CA ILE A 82 4.32 -0.19 13.68
C ILE A 82 3.43 -1.39 13.41
N THR A 83 2.65 -1.85 14.41
CA THR A 83 1.71 -2.96 14.26
C THR A 83 0.71 -2.70 13.15
N LEU A 84 0.08 -1.51 13.13
CA LEU A 84 -0.87 -1.12 12.08
C LEU A 84 -0.21 -1.04 10.69
N VAL A 85 0.99 -0.46 10.60
CA VAL A 85 1.75 -0.38 9.34
C VAL A 85 2.14 -1.77 8.84
N THR A 86 2.50 -2.70 9.73
CA THR A 86 2.78 -4.10 9.37
C THR A 86 1.54 -4.80 8.83
N LEU A 87 0.36 -4.62 9.46
CA LEU A 87 -0.90 -5.16 8.94
C LEU A 87 -1.22 -4.58 7.54
N LEU A 88 -1.01 -3.28 7.35
CA LEU A 88 -1.19 -2.64 6.05
C LEU A 88 -0.18 -3.16 5.01
N ALA A 89 1.06 -3.47 5.43
CA ALA A 89 2.06 -4.08 4.56
C ALA A 89 1.69 -5.51 4.14
N VAL A 90 1.14 -6.32 5.06
CA VAL A 90 0.60 -7.65 4.72
C VAL A 90 -0.56 -7.52 3.72
N HIS A 91 -1.47 -6.58 3.94
CA HIS A 91 -2.54 -6.27 3.01
C HIS A 91 -2.00 -5.88 1.62
N TYR A 92 -0.96 -5.04 1.57
CA TYR A 92 -0.30 -4.64 0.34
C TYR A 92 0.35 -5.82 -0.41
N VAL A 93 1.02 -6.72 0.32
CA VAL A 93 1.59 -7.94 -0.26
C VAL A 93 0.51 -8.84 -0.87
N TRP A 94 -0.66 -8.92 -0.23
CA TRP A 94 -1.80 -9.66 -0.79
C TRP A 94 -2.29 -9.05 -2.11
N THR A 95 -2.29 -7.72 -2.25
CA THR A 95 -2.51 -7.06 -3.55
C THR A 95 -1.49 -7.53 -4.58
N GLY A 96 -0.21 -7.68 -4.20
CA GLY A 96 0.83 -8.26 -5.05
C GLY A 96 0.52 -9.67 -5.54
N VAL A 97 -0.02 -10.53 -4.69
CA VAL A 97 -0.46 -11.89 -5.07
C VAL A 97 -1.60 -11.83 -6.10
N MET A 98 -2.52 -10.86 -5.99
CA MET A 98 -3.56 -10.63 -7.00
C MET A 98 -2.96 -10.14 -8.33
N VAL A 99 -2.01 -9.19 -8.29
CA VAL A 99 -1.32 -8.66 -9.48
C VAL A 99 -0.54 -9.75 -10.21
N VAL A 100 0.16 -10.62 -9.49
CA VAL A 100 0.91 -11.75 -10.09
C VAL A 100 -0.02 -12.75 -10.77
N ARG A 101 -1.20 -13.01 -10.19
CA ARG A 101 -2.25 -13.85 -10.81
C ARG A 101 -2.87 -13.18 -12.03
N ALA A 102 -3.21 -11.90 -11.94
CA ALA A 102 -3.75 -11.12 -13.05
C ALA A 102 -2.79 -11.08 -14.26
N LYS A 103 -1.47 -11.08 -14.02
CA LYS A 103 -0.45 -11.20 -15.08
C LYS A 103 -0.57 -12.50 -15.88
N ARG A 104 -1.09 -13.57 -15.28
CA ARG A 104 -1.38 -14.86 -15.94
C ARG A 104 -2.78 -14.94 -16.54
N GLY A 105 -3.55 -13.84 -16.54
CA GLY A 105 -4.94 -13.82 -16.98
C GLY A 105 -5.92 -14.39 -15.94
N GLU A 106 -5.47 -14.68 -14.72
CA GLU A 106 -6.32 -15.23 -13.66
C GLU A 106 -6.90 -14.12 -12.78
N PHE A 107 -8.19 -13.83 -12.94
CA PHE A 107 -8.94 -12.86 -12.12
C PHE A 107 -10.01 -13.58 -11.29
N ARG A 108 -9.69 -13.96 -10.05
CA ARG A 108 -10.56 -14.79 -9.18
C ARG A 108 -11.52 -13.95 -8.34
N GLU A 109 -11.14 -12.71 -8.09
CA GLU A 109 -11.81 -11.79 -7.20
C GLU A 109 -12.98 -11.11 -7.92
N SER A 110 -14.07 -10.89 -7.18
CA SER A 110 -15.21 -10.13 -7.67
C SER A 110 -14.94 -8.62 -7.58
N ASP A 111 -15.62 -7.84 -8.41
CA ASP A 111 -15.54 -6.38 -8.39
C ASP A 111 -15.91 -5.81 -7.00
N LEU A 112 -16.91 -6.42 -6.34
CA LEU A 112 -17.33 -6.02 -4.99
C LEU A 112 -16.22 -6.30 -3.96
N PHE A 113 -15.61 -7.49 -4.03
CA PHE A 113 -14.50 -7.84 -3.14
C PHE A 113 -13.35 -6.84 -3.26
N LEU A 114 -12.93 -6.51 -4.50
CA LEU A 114 -11.82 -5.57 -4.72
C LEU A 114 -12.14 -4.14 -4.24
N ARG A 115 -13.40 -3.72 -4.31
CA ARG A 115 -13.85 -2.45 -3.72
C ARG A 115 -13.75 -2.47 -2.20
N ILE A 116 -14.31 -3.49 -1.56
CA ILE A 116 -14.28 -3.63 -0.09
C ILE A 116 -12.83 -3.74 0.39
N PHE A 117 -12.01 -4.53 -0.30
CA PHE A 117 -10.58 -4.68 -0.02
C PHE A 117 -9.85 -3.34 -0.04
N ASN A 118 -10.16 -2.47 -1.02
CA ASN A 118 -9.66 -1.10 -1.04
C ASN A 118 -10.14 -0.25 0.15
N GLU A 119 -11.42 -0.33 0.52
CA GLU A 119 -11.94 0.44 1.67
C GLU A 119 -11.30 0.02 3.00
N VAL A 120 -10.95 -1.27 3.16
CA VAL A 120 -10.19 -1.76 4.33
C VAL A 120 -8.82 -1.05 4.43
N SER A 121 -8.14 -0.82 3.30
CA SER A 121 -6.91 -0.02 3.29
C SER A 121 -7.14 1.41 3.78
N VAL A 122 -8.23 2.05 3.37
CA VAL A 122 -8.56 3.42 3.79
C VAL A 122 -8.76 3.48 5.30
N ILE A 123 -9.52 2.54 5.86
CA ILE A 123 -9.74 2.44 7.31
C ILE A 123 -8.42 2.22 8.05
N GLY A 124 -7.55 1.34 7.55
CA GLY A 124 -6.22 1.11 8.11
C GLY A 124 -5.36 2.37 8.14
N VAL A 125 -5.37 3.15 7.05
CA VAL A 125 -4.63 4.42 6.98
C VAL A 125 -5.20 5.47 7.92
N ILE A 126 -6.53 5.58 8.06
CA ILE A 126 -7.18 6.46 9.04
C ILE A 126 -6.73 6.11 10.46
N ALA A 127 -6.70 4.83 10.81
CA ALA A 127 -6.21 4.39 12.12
C ALA A 127 -4.74 4.77 12.35
N ILE A 128 -3.87 4.56 11.35
CA ILE A 128 -2.45 4.96 11.42
C ILE A 128 -2.31 6.47 11.62
N LEU A 129 -3.08 7.28 10.87
CA LEU A 129 -3.08 8.73 10.98
C LEU A 129 -3.52 9.18 12.38
N TRP A 130 -4.58 8.57 12.92
CA TRP A 130 -5.04 8.87 14.27
C TRP A 130 -3.95 8.62 15.31
N VAL A 131 -3.26 7.46 15.24
CA VAL A 131 -2.14 7.16 16.16
C VAL A 131 -1.00 8.17 16.02
N VAL A 132 -0.66 8.60 14.81
CA VAL A 132 0.44 9.56 14.57
C VAL A 132 0.11 10.97 15.04
N VAL A 133 -1.14 11.40 14.88
CA VAL A 133 -1.61 12.75 15.24
C VAL A 133 -1.86 12.86 16.73
N VAL A 134 -2.63 11.92 17.29
CA VAL A 134 -3.04 11.94 18.69
C VAL A 134 -1.91 11.48 19.61
N LYS A 135 -1.03 10.58 19.13
CA LYS A 135 0.02 9.94 19.93
C LYS A 135 -0.55 9.47 21.27
N PRO A 136 -1.59 8.61 21.23
CA PRO A 136 -2.18 8.13 22.46
C PRO A 136 -1.09 7.39 23.24
N PHE A 137 -1.05 7.48 24.57
CA PHE A 137 -0.05 6.84 25.46
C PHE A 137 1.43 7.27 25.31
#